data_AF-A0A9D2DUI8-F1
#
_entry.id   AF-A0A9D2DUI8-F1
#
_cell.length_a   1.000
_cell.length_b   1.000
_cell.length_c   1.000
_cell.angle_alpha   90.00
_cell.angle_beta   90.00
_cell.angle_gamma   90.00
#
_symmetry.space_group_name_H-M   'P 1'
#
loop_
_entity.id
_entity.type
_entity.pdbx_description
1 polymer ?
#
loop_
_entity_poly.entity_id
_entity_poly.type
_entity_poly.pdbx_seq_one_letter_code
_entity_poly.pdbx_strand_id
1 'polypeptide(L)'
;MPKSTEELENELKTVQTTEELMDWLDENKKKESFSIYLRQLCHQHETELSKLANEVALSKSRIYALANGSKNPKRDTVIKLAIGIGATVEETDKLLKLAGHKELYAKSEVDAIILYGIQNHMDMGEIEELIQARGYLLIFTDEERNG
;
A
#
# COMPACT_ATOMS: atom_id res chain seq x y z
N MET A 1 3.94 -7.32 -21.71
CA MET A 1 4.03 -5.96 -21.12
C MET A 1 2.62 -5.47 -20.86
N PRO A 2 2.36 -4.70 -19.79
CA PRO A 2 1.07 -4.03 -19.63
C PRO A 2 0.88 -2.99 -20.76
N LYS A 3 -0.37 -2.81 -21.21
CA LYS A 3 -0.72 -1.77 -22.20
C LYS A 3 -0.42 -0.38 -21.62
N SER A 4 0.09 0.51 -22.45
CA SER A 4 0.31 1.92 -22.14
C SER A 4 -1.01 2.68 -22.02
N THR A 5 -0.96 3.86 -21.40
CA THR A 5 -2.12 4.77 -21.30
C THR A 5 -2.65 5.16 -22.68
N GLU A 6 -1.78 5.43 -23.64
CA GLU A 6 -2.16 5.81 -25.00
C GLU A 6 -2.85 4.67 -25.77
N GLU A 7 -2.39 3.42 -25.58
CA GLU A 7 -3.04 2.24 -26.16
C GLU A 7 -4.45 2.04 -25.58
N LEU A 8 -4.61 2.13 -24.26
CA LEU A 8 -5.93 2.00 -23.62
C LEU A 8 -6.90 3.10 -24.04
N GLU A 9 -6.43 4.35 -24.15
CA GLU A 9 -7.25 5.47 -24.62
C GLU A 9 -7.70 5.29 -26.08
N ASN A 10 -6.86 4.74 -26.94
CA ASN A 10 -7.20 4.49 -28.33
C ASN A 10 -8.18 3.33 -28.49
N GLU A 11 -8.05 2.26 -27.70
CA GLU A 11 -9.04 1.18 -27.66
C GLU A 11 -10.39 1.69 -27.16
N LEU A 12 -10.41 2.50 -26.10
CA LEU A 12 -11.65 3.04 -25.54
C LEU A 12 -12.43 3.92 -26.52
N LYS A 13 -11.74 4.64 -27.43
CA LYS A 13 -12.40 5.42 -28.51
C LYS A 13 -13.17 4.55 -29.52
N THR A 14 -12.87 3.25 -29.59
CA THR A 14 -13.54 2.31 -30.50
C THR A 14 -14.81 1.69 -29.93
N VAL A 15 -15.01 1.81 -28.61
CA VAL A 15 -16.21 1.35 -27.89
C VAL A 15 -17.39 2.27 -28.20
N GLN A 16 -18.51 1.72 -28.69
CA GLN A 16 -19.68 2.49 -29.12
C GLN A 16 -20.92 2.25 -28.25
N THR A 17 -20.95 1.16 -27.48
CA THR A 17 -22.10 0.81 -26.64
C THR A 17 -21.70 0.56 -25.19
N THR A 18 -22.68 0.64 -24.29
CA THR A 18 -22.47 0.35 -22.85
C THR A 18 -22.08 -1.12 -22.62
N GLU A 19 -22.50 -2.04 -23.50
CA GLU A 19 -22.21 -3.47 -23.37
C GLU A 19 -20.75 -3.76 -23.77
N GLU A 20 -20.30 -3.20 -24.90
CA GLU A 20 -18.88 -3.22 -25.30
C GLU A 20 -17.96 -2.56 -24.26
N LEU A 21 -18.45 -1.52 -23.57
CA LEU A 21 -17.71 -0.90 -22.47
C LEU A 21 -17.52 -1.88 -21.30
N MET A 22 -18.56 -2.66 -20.95
CA MET A 22 -18.45 -3.65 -19.85
C MET A 22 -17.45 -4.75 -20.20
N ASP A 23 -17.50 -5.28 -21.42
CA ASP A 23 -16.55 -6.29 -21.90
C ASP A 23 -15.12 -5.74 -21.90
N TRP A 24 -14.92 -4.53 -22.44
CA TRP A 24 -13.62 -3.87 -22.45
C TRP A 24 -13.09 -3.63 -21.03
N LEU A 25 -13.96 -3.24 -20.09
CA LEU A 25 -13.60 -3.03 -18.68
C LEU A 25 -13.18 -4.32 -17.98
N ASP A 26 -13.81 -5.45 -18.29
CA ASP A 26 -13.44 -6.75 -17.71
C ASP A 26 -12.14 -7.30 -18.32
N GLU A 27 -11.92 -7.11 -19.61
CA GLU A 27 -10.67 -7.48 -20.30
C GLU A 27 -9.47 -6.64 -19.85
N ASN A 28 -9.70 -5.34 -19.62
CA ASN A 28 -8.67 -4.37 -19.24
C ASN A 28 -8.68 -4.05 -17.75
N LYS A 29 -9.47 -4.77 -16.95
CA LYS A 29 -9.51 -4.63 -15.50
C LYS A 29 -8.08 -4.75 -14.98
N LYS A 30 -7.64 -3.75 -14.19
CA LYS A 30 -6.34 -3.79 -13.54
C LYS A 30 -6.23 -5.10 -12.76
N LYS A 31 -5.45 -6.04 -13.29
CA LYS A 31 -5.12 -7.31 -12.63
C LYS A 31 -4.30 -7.09 -11.35
N GLU A 32 -3.86 -5.87 -11.12
CA GLU A 32 -3.09 -5.48 -9.96
C GLU A 32 -3.96 -4.63 -9.02
N SER A 33 -4.22 -5.18 -7.84
CA SER A 33 -4.88 -4.51 -6.72
C SER A 33 -3.92 -4.45 -5.54
N PHE A 34 -4.23 -3.63 -4.53
CA PHE A 34 -3.47 -3.62 -3.27
C PHE A 34 -3.34 -5.02 -2.67
N SER A 35 -4.43 -5.79 -2.61
CA SER A 35 -4.44 -7.13 -2.00
C SER A 35 -3.58 -8.14 -2.75
N ILE A 36 -3.61 -8.11 -4.09
CA ILE A 36 -2.78 -8.97 -4.93
C ILE A 36 -1.30 -8.61 -4.75
N TYR A 37 -0.97 -7.31 -4.81
CA TYR A 37 0.40 -6.85 -4.70
C TYR A 37 0.98 -7.04 -3.28
N LEU A 38 0.17 -6.85 -2.23
CA LEU A 38 0.56 -7.15 -0.84
C LEU A 38 0.94 -8.63 -0.69
N ARG A 39 0.15 -9.55 -1.23
CA ARG A 39 0.47 -10.99 -1.20
C ARG A 39 1.72 -11.32 -1.99
N GLN A 40 1.90 -10.68 -3.15
CA GLN A 40 3.10 -10.85 -3.95
C GLN A 40 4.34 -10.38 -3.19
N LEU A 41 4.29 -9.21 -2.55
CA LEU A 41 5.41 -8.71 -1.73
C LEU A 41 5.69 -9.61 -0.54
N CYS A 42 4.67 -10.06 0.20
CA CYS A 42 4.84 -11.06 1.25
C CYS A 42 5.58 -12.32 0.74
N HIS A 43 5.25 -12.80 -0.46
CA HIS A 43 5.95 -13.95 -1.03
C HIS A 43 7.39 -13.64 -1.44
N GLN A 44 7.63 -12.47 -2.06
CA GLN A 44 8.96 -12.04 -2.52
C GLN A 44 9.94 -11.78 -1.37
N HIS A 45 9.43 -11.26 -0.25
CA HIS A 45 10.20 -10.96 0.96
C HIS A 45 10.16 -12.09 2.00
N GLU A 46 9.61 -13.25 1.64
CA GLU A 46 9.51 -14.43 2.53
C GLU A 46 8.80 -14.15 3.87
N THR A 47 7.82 -13.24 3.85
CA THR A 47 7.09 -12.77 5.04
C THR A 47 5.69 -13.37 5.08
N GLU A 48 5.42 -14.18 6.10
CA GLU A 48 4.08 -14.72 6.35
C GLU A 48 3.10 -13.64 6.85
N LEU A 49 1.86 -13.65 6.36
CA LEU A 49 0.81 -12.69 6.79
C LEU A 49 0.56 -12.71 8.30
N SER A 50 0.65 -13.89 8.93
CA SER A 50 0.54 -14.08 10.38
C SER A 50 1.66 -13.36 11.15
N LYS A 51 2.89 -13.48 10.66
CA LYS A 51 4.08 -12.83 11.22
C LYS A 51 3.99 -11.31 11.03
N LEU A 52 3.67 -10.88 9.81
CA LEU A 52 3.47 -9.47 9.47
C LEU A 52 2.40 -8.83 10.35
N ALA A 53 1.28 -9.52 10.57
CA ALA A 53 0.21 -9.02 11.45
C ALA A 53 0.70 -8.75 12.87
N ASN A 54 1.52 -9.64 13.43
CA ASN A 54 2.10 -9.44 14.75
C ASN A 54 3.10 -8.28 14.75
N GLU A 55 4.00 -8.23 13.76
CA GLU A 55 5.01 -7.17 13.63
C GLU A 55 4.36 -5.80 13.55
N VAL A 56 3.30 -5.65 12.73
CA VAL A 56 2.61 -4.36 12.54
C VAL A 56 1.46 -4.11 13.52
N ALA A 57 1.35 -4.92 14.57
CA ALA A 57 0.30 -4.86 15.59
C ALA A 57 -1.14 -4.88 15.02
N LEU A 58 -1.37 -5.57 13.90
CA LEU A 58 -2.69 -5.80 13.33
C LEU A 58 -3.28 -7.13 13.79
N SER A 59 -4.59 -7.17 14.04
CA SER A 59 -5.27 -8.44 14.29
C SER A 59 -5.23 -9.34 13.03
N LYS A 60 -5.20 -10.66 13.25
CA LYS A 60 -5.27 -11.65 12.15
C LYS A 60 -6.48 -11.40 11.24
N SER A 61 -7.65 -11.12 11.82
CA SER A 61 -8.85 -10.81 11.03
C SER A 61 -8.62 -9.62 10.09
N ARG A 62 -7.97 -8.55 10.58
CA ARG A 62 -7.70 -7.35 9.78
C ARG A 62 -6.66 -7.59 8.69
N ILE A 63 -5.56 -8.28 8.96
CA ILE A 63 -4.55 -8.59 7.92
C ILE A 63 -5.17 -9.42 6.79
N TYR A 64 -5.99 -10.42 7.12
CA TYR A 64 -6.60 -11.29 6.10
C TYR A 64 -7.70 -10.56 5.33
N ALA A 65 -8.45 -9.64 5.97
CA ALA A 65 -9.40 -8.79 5.25
C ALA A 65 -8.71 -7.90 4.20
N LEU A 66 -7.55 -7.32 4.56
CA LEU A 66 -6.72 -6.56 3.62
C LEU A 66 -6.15 -7.44 2.51
N ALA A 67 -5.55 -8.59 2.86
CA ALA A 67 -4.96 -9.51 1.89
C ALA A 67 -5.99 -10.18 0.97
N ASN A 68 -7.27 -10.25 1.36
CA ASN A 68 -8.36 -10.74 0.51
C ASN A 68 -9.05 -9.62 -0.29
N GLY A 69 -8.67 -8.36 -0.07
CA GLY A 69 -9.26 -7.21 -0.74
C GLY A 69 -10.69 -6.87 -0.27
N SER A 70 -11.13 -7.38 0.89
CA SER A 70 -12.46 -7.06 1.43
C SER A 70 -12.50 -5.72 2.18
N LYS A 71 -11.34 -5.12 2.44
CA LYS A 71 -11.21 -3.76 3.00
C LYS A 71 -10.09 -3.00 2.31
N ASN A 72 -10.28 -1.69 2.13
CA ASN A 72 -9.22 -0.79 1.68
C ASN A 72 -8.42 -0.28 2.91
N PRO A 73 -7.07 -0.36 2.91
CA PRO A 73 -6.27 0.14 4.02
C PRO A 73 -6.23 1.68 4.05
N LYS A 74 -6.10 2.25 5.24
CA LYS A 74 -5.70 3.66 5.41
C LYS A 74 -4.22 3.81 5.02
N ARG A 75 -3.81 5.04 4.67
CA ARG A 75 -2.42 5.35 4.29
C ARG A 75 -1.41 4.84 5.31
N ASP A 76 -1.63 5.14 6.59
CA ASP A 76 -0.70 4.73 7.65
C ASP A 76 -0.64 3.21 7.80
N THR A 77 -1.76 2.51 7.61
CA THR A 77 -1.76 1.03 7.58
C THR A 77 -0.93 0.50 6.41
N VAL A 78 -0.96 1.14 5.23
CA VAL A 78 -0.10 0.75 4.10
C VAL A 78 1.37 0.94 4.45
N ILE A 79 1.73 2.06 5.06
CA ILE A 79 3.11 2.37 5.45
C ILE A 79 3.60 1.36 6.51
N LYS A 80 2.78 1.06 7.53
CA LYS A 80 3.10 0.01 8.53
C LYS A 80 3.40 -1.32 7.86
N LEU A 81 2.53 -1.74 6.92
CA LEU A 81 2.71 -2.99 6.19
C LEU A 81 4.00 -2.99 5.36
N ALA A 82 4.32 -1.88 4.70
CA ALA A 82 5.55 -1.76 3.93
C ALA A 82 6.80 -1.87 4.82
N ILE A 83 6.82 -1.18 5.96
CA ILE A 83 7.91 -1.26 6.95
C ILE A 83 8.03 -2.69 7.49
N GLY A 84 6.92 -3.30 7.93
CA GLY A 84 6.93 -4.67 8.47
C GLY A 84 7.33 -5.73 7.45
N ILE A 85 7.08 -5.52 6.17
CA ILE A 85 7.56 -6.41 5.10
C ILE A 85 9.06 -6.22 4.84
N GLY A 86 9.63 -5.06 5.18
CA GLY A 86 10.97 -4.67 4.73
C GLY A 86 10.99 -4.21 3.26
N ALA A 87 9.87 -3.66 2.77
CA ALA A 87 9.72 -3.23 1.39
C ALA A 87 10.65 -2.07 1.03
N THR A 88 11.01 -1.93 -0.25
CA THR A 88 11.74 -0.75 -0.73
C THR A 88 10.83 0.49 -0.84
N VAL A 89 11.42 1.67 -1.10
CA VAL A 89 10.65 2.90 -1.34
C VAL A 89 9.73 2.73 -2.55
N GLU A 90 10.23 2.14 -3.64
CA GLU A 90 9.47 1.92 -4.87
C GLU A 90 8.29 0.97 -4.64
N GLU A 91 8.50 -0.10 -3.87
CA GLU A 91 7.46 -1.05 -3.49
C GLU A 91 6.41 -0.40 -2.57
N THR A 92 6.87 0.43 -1.64
CA THR A 92 6.00 1.20 -0.73
C THR A 92 5.10 2.16 -1.49
N ASP A 93 5.66 2.95 -2.42
CA ASP A 93 4.90 3.89 -3.24
C ASP A 93 3.91 3.15 -4.16
N LYS A 94 4.29 1.98 -4.66
CA LYS A 94 3.37 1.14 -5.43
C LYS A 94 2.23 0.60 -4.57
N LEU A 95 2.47 0.16 -3.33
CA LEU A 95 1.42 -0.22 -2.38
C LEU A 95 0.47 0.96 -2.10
N LEU A 96 1.02 2.16 -1.84
CA LEU A 96 0.25 3.38 -1.60
C LEU A 96 -0.66 3.70 -2.80
N LYS A 97 -0.10 3.69 -4.01
CA LYS A 97 -0.83 3.94 -5.25
C LYS A 97 -1.96 2.94 -5.48
N LEU A 98 -1.69 1.65 -5.26
CA LEU A 98 -2.71 0.59 -5.43
C LEU A 98 -3.81 0.64 -4.37
N ALA A 99 -3.54 1.23 -3.21
CA ALA A 99 -4.53 1.52 -2.17
C ALA A 99 -5.26 2.87 -2.35
N GLY A 100 -4.90 3.65 -3.38
CA GLY A 100 -5.50 4.95 -3.70
C GLY A 100 -4.91 6.14 -2.93
N HIS A 101 -3.73 5.98 -2.34
CA HIS A 101 -3.02 7.03 -1.59
C HIS A 101 -1.91 7.67 -2.42
N LYS A 102 -1.51 8.88 -2.03
CA LYS A 102 -0.29 9.52 -2.57
C LYS A 102 0.95 8.82 -2.03
N GLU A 103 1.98 8.77 -2.88
CA GLU A 103 3.35 8.37 -2.54
C GLU A 103 3.92 9.16 -1.35
N LEU A 104 5.04 8.67 -0.81
CA LEU A 104 5.78 9.38 0.23
C LEU A 104 6.43 10.64 -0.35
N TYR A 105 6.23 11.79 0.30
CA TYR A 105 6.71 13.07 -0.22
C TYR A 105 7.79 13.68 0.66
N ALA A 106 9.03 13.72 0.16
CA ALA A 106 10.20 14.18 0.92
C ALA A 106 10.13 15.63 1.47
N LYS A 107 9.20 16.48 1.01
CA LYS A 107 9.00 17.82 1.62
C LYS A 107 8.13 17.79 2.88
N SER A 108 7.37 16.72 3.11
CA SER A 108 6.73 16.46 4.40
C SER A 108 7.81 15.90 5.33
N GLU A 109 8.05 16.55 6.46
CA GLU A 109 9.09 16.11 7.41
C GLU A 109 8.84 14.68 7.91
N VAL A 110 7.56 14.32 8.15
CA VAL A 110 7.19 12.97 8.57
C VAL A 110 7.45 11.95 7.47
N ASP A 111 7.05 12.23 6.23
CA ASP A 111 7.31 11.32 5.11
C ASP A 111 8.82 11.21 4.83
N ALA A 112 9.59 12.27 5.04
CA ALA A 112 11.05 12.23 4.91
C ALA A 112 11.69 11.29 5.94
N ILE A 113 11.19 11.28 7.18
CA ILE A 113 11.62 10.34 8.22
C ILE A 113 11.25 8.90 7.84
N ILE A 114 10.04 8.68 7.33
CA ILE A 114 9.59 7.35 6.88
C ILE A 114 10.44 6.86 5.71
N LEU A 115 10.71 7.71 4.72
CA LEU A 115 11.58 7.40 3.58
C LEU A 115 12.97 7.00 4.06
N TYR A 116 13.55 7.78 4.97
CA TYR A 116 14.84 7.46 5.57
C TYR A 116 14.81 6.12 6.31
N GLY A 117 13.76 5.86 7.09
CA GLY A 117 13.57 4.61 7.82
C GLY A 117 13.52 3.39 6.91
N ILE A 118 12.72 3.46 5.84
CA ILE A 118 12.63 2.41 4.83
C ILE A 118 13.98 2.16 4.16
N GLN A 119 14.70 3.22 3.76
CA GLN A 119 16.00 3.10 3.11
C GLN A 119 17.09 2.50 4.00
N ASN A 120 16.98 2.67 5.33
CA ASN A 120 17.95 2.18 6.31
C ASN A 120 17.46 0.92 7.04
N HIS A 121 16.37 0.29 6.57
CA HIS A 121 15.78 -0.90 7.18
C HIS A 121 15.48 -0.75 8.68
N MET A 122 15.06 0.44 9.08
CA MET A 122 14.66 0.73 10.46
C MET A 122 13.32 0.06 10.77
N ASP A 123 13.16 -0.39 12.01
CA ASP A 123 11.86 -0.87 12.48
C ASP A 123 10.89 0.28 12.76
N MET A 124 9.62 -0.04 13.03
CA MET A 124 8.61 0.98 13.30
C MET A 124 8.90 1.80 14.55
N GLY A 125 9.49 1.19 15.59
CA GLY A 125 9.80 1.87 16.83
C GLY A 125 10.87 2.93 16.63
N GLU A 126 11.94 2.59 15.91
CA GLU A 126 13.01 3.53 15.57
C GLU A 126 12.49 4.70 14.71
N ILE A 127 11.58 4.44 13.77
CA ILE A 127 10.93 5.49 12.96
C ILE A 127 10.04 6.38 13.83
N GLU A 128 9.25 5.79 14.74
CA GLU A 128 8.39 6.52 15.67
C GLU A 128 9.17 7.43 16.61
N GLU A 129 10.32 6.97 17.12
CA GLU A 129 11.21 7.77 17.95
C GLU A 129 11.69 9.02 17.21
N LEU A 130 12.06 8.90 15.92
CA LEU A 130 12.45 10.05 15.10
C LEU A 130 11.29 11.03 14.86
N ILE A 131 10.10 10.51 14.58
CA ILE A 131 8.88 11.32 14.40
C ILE A 131 8.58 12.10 15.69
N GLN A 132 8.63 11.42 16.83
CA GLN A 132 8.36 12.01 18.14
C GLN A 132 9.44 13.03 18.53
N ALA A 133 10.71 12.76 18.26
CA ALA A 133 11.82 13.68 18.52
C ALA A 133 11.69 15.00 17.74
N ARG A 134 10.98 15.00 16.60
CA ARG A 134 10.64 16.19 15.82
C ARG A 134 9.35 16.88 16.27
N GLY A 135 8.67 16.35 17.29
CA GLY A 135 7.45 16.93 17.86
C GLY A 135 6.17 16.57 17.10
N TYR A 136 6.21 15.58 16.20
CA TYR A 136 5.04 15.09 15.50
C TYR A 136 4.31 14.00 16.29
N LEU A 137 3.00 13.86 16.03
CA LEU A 137 2.20 12.78 16.58
C LEU A 137 2.58 11.45 15.92
N LEU A 138 2.58 10.36 16.69
CA LEU A 138 2.79 9.02 16.17
C LEU A 138 1.69 8.65 15.17
N ILE A 139 2.09 8.02 14.07
CA ILE A 139 1.20 7.65 12.97
C ILE A 139 0.85 6.15 12.96
N PHE A 140 1.54 5.31 13.74
CA PHE A 140 1.29 3.87 13.77
C PHE A 140 0.43 3.38 14.94
N THR A 141 -0.10 4.30 15.74
CA THR A 141 -1.03 3.95 16.82
C THR A 141 -2.37 3.50 16.25
N ASP A 142 -2.70 2.23 16.48
CA ASP A 142 -4.06 1.72 16.26
C ASP A 142 -4.96 2.20 17.43
N GLU A 143 -5.08 3.52 17.62
CA GLU A 143 -6.27 4.04 18.28
C GLU A 143 -7.42 3.86 17.29
N GLU A 144 -8.13 2.74 17.43
CA GLU A 144 -9.58 2.76 17.23
C GLU A 144 -10.14 3.85 18.14
N ARG A 145 -10.12 5.10 17.66
CA ARG A 145 -11.08 6.12 18.08
C ARG A 145 -12.44 5.60 17.62
N ASN A 146 -12.99 4.71 18.44
CA ASN A 146 -14.39 4.33 18.42
C ASN A 146 -15.19 5.63 18.43
N GLY A 147 -15.74 5.96 17.26
CA GLY A 147 -16.78 6.97 17.13
C GLY A 147 -18.09 6.47 17.67
#